data_AF-A0A4Y4D4I7-F1
#
_entry.id   AF-A0A4Y4D4I7-F1
#
_cell.length_a   1.000
_cell.length_b   1.000
_cell.length_c   1.000
_cell.angle_alpha   90.00
_cell.angle_beta   90.00
_cell.angle_gamma   90.00
#
_symmetry.space_group_name_H-M   'P 1'
#
loop_
_entity.id
_entity.type
_entity.pdbx_description
1 polymer ?
#
loop_
_entity_poly.entity_id
_entity_poly.type
_entity_poly.pdbx_seq_one_letter_code
_entity_poly.pdbx_strand_id
1 'polypeptide(L)'
;MSAPREGRPREDGPTTTPRGVATRRAFLALAGASAVLTTAACSGGGGPQASRSPGRGLSGRQVWAHMVPQGLPLSESGDIHYGSERPLSYAPAGTDYGSLVSGQIDQARAAGLTGMQILLLEGVNQGGDFVGDWMAAADPTWDEGEGFSVAPCLQVSSRGAAVRLLEQYAAAAEGHPSAARSGDALVVWLFNARSLSPQDWASCRGELQRKGTQLCLVAELGTAASQHGDRLDTSLIDPYGDSFEAVWLFEDKEPEVLDDFVAWARRHDTPFAGGTLPGYDRETTNGGYTDARATELWRTQLERQVGSGAAWLTAVTWNDAVEHTSVGPTADWGTTRADVLAHHSTRFRSQGFPDDSATAYATTPQYLVQGQPLLAEGLGINHGTESVTVKVTVTTASGTQLAASEAREVAPGTMGAAVLEGPVDARGGEHLYAVVELTDRSRRRLARTKSAPVVVFAADDAALPDPRRRRYYSLSSASAAEFSDLARVEGAEGSPATPDGLKVVARESLRSVEFLHNTWPAGTGLNTRELSYRAPPDTLVGGQRIATVPQGFTLARVVTNSGKIAYSPPIHHAATADPGG
;
A
#
# COMPACT_ATOMS: atom_id res chain seq x y z
N MET A 1 -13.47 -78.94 -7.34
CA MET A 1 -14.55 -78.28 -6.59
C MET A 1 -14.17 -78.28 -5.12
N SER A 2 -14.43 -77.17 -4.44
CA SER A 2 -14.22 -76.90 -3.00
C SER A 2 -12.84 -76.38 -2.58
N ALA A 3 -12.91 -75.26 -1.85
CA ALA A 3 -11.85 -74.36 -1.43
C ALA A 3 -11.00 -74.86 -0.25
N PRO A 4 -9.93 -74.11 0.09
CA PRO A 4 -9.61 -73.87 1.48
C PRO A 4 -9.56 -72.37 1.84
N ARG A 5 -9.86 -72.14 3.12
CA ARG A 5 -9.83 -70.89 3.88
C ARG A 5 -8.40 -70.51 4.28
N GLU A 6 -8.30 -69.26 4.72
CA GLU A 6 -7.34 -68.65 5.68
C GLU A 6 -6.07 -67.95 5.16
N GLY A 7 -5.94 -66.71 5.65
CA GLY A 7 -4.74 -65.86 5.56
C GLY A 7 -5.04 -64.41 5.92
N ARG A 8 -5.10 -64.08 7.23
CA ARG A 8 -4.98 -62.68 7.72
C ARG A 8 -3.54 -62.19 7.50
N PRO A 9 -3.30 -60.95 7.05
CA PRO A 9 -2.09 -60.18 7.37
C PRO A 9 -2.41 -59.21 8.53
N ARG A 10 -1.81 -59.37 9.70
CA ARG A 10 -0.56 -58.75 10.18
C ARG A 10 -0.58 -57.22 10.16
N GLU A 11 -0.65 -56.68 11.36
CA GLU A 11 -0.38 -55.30 11.75
C GLU A 11 1.07 -54.94 11.41
N ASP A 12 1.24 -53.87 10.64
CA ASP A 12 2.48 -53.09 10.59
C ASP A 12 2.13 -51.65 11.00
N GLY A 13 3.00 -51.11 11.86
CA GLY A 13 2.77 -49.94 12.70
C GLY A 13 2.63 -48.59 11.96
N PRO A 14 2.34 -47.52 12.73
CA PRO A 14 2.07 -46.20 12.16
C PRO A 14 3.37 -45.58 11.64
N THR A 15 3.45 -45.46 10.31
CA THR A 15 4.36 -44.54 9.63
C THR A 15 4.01 -43.12 10.00
N THR A 16 4.94 -42.44 10.65
CA THR A 16 4.91 -41.01 10.95
C THR A 16 5.05 -40.21 9.66
N THR A 17 3.92 -39.72 9.13
CA THR A 17 3.89 -38.68 8.10
C THR A 17 4.22 -37.32 8.74
N PRO A 18 5.05 -36.46 8.12
CA PRO A 18 5.27 -35.11 8.64
C PRO A 18 3.97 -34.31 8.55
N ARG A 19 3.56 -33.72 9.67
CA ARG A 19 2.49 -32.73 9.73
C ARG A 19 2.93 -31.47 8.98
N GLY A 20 2.68 -31.45 7.67
CA GLY A 20 2.81 -30.27 6.82
C GLY A 20 1.56 -29.39 6.95
N VAL A 21 1.73 -28.29 7.67
CA VAL A 21 1.06 -26.99 7.57
C VAL A 21 -0.06 -26.92 6.52
N ALA A 22 -1.29 -27.21 6.96
CA ALA A 22 -2.51 -26.88 6.23
C ALA A 22 -3.50 -26.22 7.20
N THR A 23 -3.04 -25.19 7.91
CA THR A 23 -3.93 -24.30 8.64
C THR A 23 -4.58 -23.40 7.62
N ARG A 24 -5.87 -23.63 7.34
CA ARG A 24 -6.71 -22.72 6.54
C ARG A 24 -6.60 -21.31 7.15
N ARG A 25 -5.76 -20.45 6.56
CA ARG A 25 -5.73 -19.01 6.84
C ARG A 25 -6.95 -18.42 6.14
N ALA A 26 -8.06 -18.29 6.86
CA ALA A 26 -9.26 -17.70 6.32
C ALA A 26 -9.04 -16.20 6.11
N PHE A 27 -8.93 -15.77 4.86
CA PHE A 27 -8.98 -14.36 4.47
C PHE A 27 -10.43 -13.87 4.61
N LEU A 28 -10.73 -13.18 5.71
CA LEU A 28 -11.97 -12.40 5.83
C LEU A 28 -11.66 -10.96 5.42
N ALA A 29 -12.29 -10.54 4.33
CA ALA A 29 -12.33 -9.14 3.92
C ALA A 29 -13.08 -8.34 5.00
N LEU A 30 -12.51 -7.21 5.45
CA LEU A 30 -13.18 -6.26 6.32
C LEU A 30 -14.36 -5.61 5.57
N ALA A 31 -15.52 -6.28 5.63
CA ALA A 31 -16.80 -5.64 5.40
C ALA A 31 -17.16 -4.85 6.66
N GLY A 32 -16.98 -3.53 6.60
CA GLY A 32 -17.64 -2.55 7.46
C GLY A 32 -17.48 -2.73 8.96
N ALA A 33 -16.48 -2.07 9.54
CA ALA A 33 -16.49 -1.68 10.95
C ALA A 33 -16.58 -0.15 11.08
N SER A 34 -17.55 0.46 10.40
CA SER A 34 -17.96 1.84 10.65
C SER A 34 -19.32 1.81 11.35
N ALA A 35 -19.29 1.54 12.66
CA ALA A 35 -20.28 1.93 13.68
C ALA A 35 -20.09 1.05 14.92
N VAL A 36 -19.15 1.41 15.79
CA VAL A 36 -19.26 1.01 17.20
C VAL A 36 -19.78 2.23 17.94
N LEU A 37 -21.05 2.13 18.34
CA LEU A 37 -21.69 3.07 19.26
C LEU A 37 -20.84 3.20 20.52
N THR A 38 -20.30 4.38 20.77
CA THR A 38 -19.68 4.77 22.03
C THR A 38 -20.73 4.74 23.14
N THR A 39 -20.75 3.68 23.94
CA THR A 39 -21.39 3.71 25.26
C THR A 39 -20.32 4.04 26.30
N ALA A 40 -20.27 5.31 26.69
CA ALA A 40 -19.49 5.75 27.84
C ALA A 40 -20.07 5.12 29.11
N ALA A 41 -19.39 4.10 29.66
CA ALA A 41 -19.67 3.60 30.99
C ALA A 41 -18.84 4.40 32.01
N CYS A 42 -19.46 5.39 32.65
CA CYS A 42 -18.88 6.05 33.81
C CYS A 42 -18.92 5.09 35.02
N SER A 43 -17.78 4.51 35.39
CA SER A 43 -17.60 3.93 36.73
C SER A 43 -16.48 4.68 37.45
N GLY A 44 -16.90 5.55 38.39
CA GLY A 44 -16.01 6.14 39.36
C GLY A 44 -15.48 5.09 40.33
N GLY A 45 -14.17 5.11 40.57
CA GLY A 45 -13.53 4.26 41.56
C GLY A 45 -12.02 4.50 41.59
N GLY A 46 -11.57 5.36 42.50
CA GLY A 46 -10.14 5.58 42.75
C GLY A 46 -9.47 4.27 43.20
N GLY A 47 -8.62 3.74 42.33
CA GLY A 47 -7.73 2.62 42.57
C GLY A 47 -6.30 2.98 42.14
N PRO A 48 -5.28 2.23 42.61
CA PRO A 48 -3.91 2.73 42.69
C PRO A 48 -3.33 3.06 41.31
N GLN A 49 -2.77 4.26 41.19
CA GLN A 49 -1.92 4.65 40.06
C GLN A 49 -0.75 3.67 39.96
N ALA A 50 -0.76 2.82 38.93
CA ALA A 50 0.41 2.07 38.53
C ALA A 50 1.49 3.08 38.14
N SER A 51 2.55 3.17 38.94
CA SER A 51 3.64 4.12 38.75
C SER A 51 4.35 3.85 37.42
N ARG A 52 4.54 4.91 36.64
CA ARG A 52 5.36 4.95 35.42
C ARG A 52 6.75 4.37 35.67
N SER A 53 7.18 3.40 34.87
CA SER A 53 8.59 2.98 34.85
C SER A 53 9.45 4.09 34.24
N PRO A 54 10.55 4.50 34.88
CA PRO A 54 11.43 5.56 34.40
C PRO A 54 12.36 5.00 33.30
N GLY A 55 12.04 5.30 32.04
CA GLY A 55 12.86 4.99 30.87
C GLY A 55 12.28 5.56 29.57
N ARG A 56 11.57 6.69 29.65
CA ARG A 56 10.71 7.21 28.57
C ARG A 56 11.50 7.55 27.29
N GLY A 57 11.04 6.99 26.18
CA GLY A 57 11.36 7.41 24.83
C GLY A 57 11.27 6.23 23.85
N LEU A 58 10.68 6.46 22.69
CA LEU A 58 10.95 5.59 21.55
C LEU A 58 12.44 5.74 21.21
N SER A 59 13.18 4.63 21.20
CA SER A 59 14.62 4.67 20.92
C SER A 59 14.88 4.72 19.41
N GLY A 60 15.89 5.52 19.04
CA GLY A 60 16.31 5.70 17.65
C GLY A 60 15.26 6.40 16.78
N ARG A 61 15.70 6.82 15.58
CA ARG A 61 14.79 7.31 14.54
C ARG A 61 14.40 6.15 13.65
N GLN A 62 13.22 5.58 13.90
CA GLN A 62 12.69 4.47 13.11
C GLN A 62 11.69 4.95 12.08
N VAL A 63 11.58 4.22 10.97
CA VAL A 63 10.56 4.41 9.95
C VAL A 63 9.79 3.11 9.78
N TRP A 64 8.51 3.15 10.08
CA TRP A 64 7.60 2.02 10.06
C TRP A 64 6.62 2.11 8.90
N ALA A 65 6.00 0.98 8.56
CA ALA A 65 4.76 0.98 7.80
C ALA A 65 3.73 0.09 8.46
N HIS A 66 2.46 0.47 8.36
CA HIS A 66 1.32 -0.38 8.70
C HIS A 66 1.04 -1.37 7.58
N MET A 67 1.00 -2.66 7.88
CA MET A 67 0.68 -3.72 6.92
C MET A 67 -0.63 -4.42 7.28
N VAL A 68 -1.49 -4.59 6.28
CA VAL A 68 -2.70 -5.41 6.37
C VAL A 68 -2.42 -6.80 5.79
N PRO A 69 -2.67 -7.90 6.53
CA PRO A 69 -2.45 -9.25 6.01
C PRO A 69 -3.26 -9.57 4.74
N GLN A 70 -4.42 -8.91 4.54
CA GLN A 70 -5.26 -9.07 3.36
C GLN A 70 -4.58 -8.59 2.06
N GLY A 71 -3.55 -7.74 2.16
CA GLY A 71 -2.77 -7.26 1.03
C GLY A 71 -1.51 -8.10 0.74
N LEU A 72 -1.37 -9.29 1.34
CA LEU A 72 -0.21 -10.15 1.09
C LEU A 72 -0.19 -10.65 -0.36
N PRO A 73 1.00 -10.79 -0.98
CA PRO A 73 1.16 -10.97 -2.43
C PRO A 73 0.93 -12.42 -2.90
N LEU A 74 -0.08 -13.10 -2.37
CA LEU A 74 -0.41 -14.46 -2.70
C LEU A 74 -1.64 -14.48 -3.61
N SER A 75 -1.55 -15.13 -4.77
CA SER A 75 -2.75 -15.51 -5.52
C SER A 75 -3.42 -16.71 -4.82
N GLU A 76 -3.92 -16.51 -3.60
CA GLU A 76 -4.62 -17.55 -2.87
C GLU A 76 -6.11 -17.49 -3.23
N SER A 77 -6.54 -18.48 -4.02
CA SER A 77 -7.91 -18.72 -4.52
C SER A 77 -8.34 -17.89 -5.74
N GLY A 78 -9.10 -18.53 -6.63
CA GLY A 78 -9.70 -17.88 -7.80
C GLY A 78 -10.78 -16.83 -7.46
N ASP A 79 -11.03 -16.59 -6.16
CA ASP A 79 -12.13 -15.77 -5.64
C ASP A 79 -11.65 -14.41 -5.07
N ILE A 80 -10.33 -14.15 -4.99
CA ILE A 80 -9.77 -12.87 -4.53
C ILE A 80 -9.41 -12.00 -5.74
N HIS A 81 -10.27 -11.03 -6.03
CA HIS A 81 -10.03 -10.05 -7.08
C HIS A 81 -9.61 -8.70 -6.46
N TYR A 82 -8.32 -8.37 -6.54
CA TYR A 82 -7.85 -6.99 -6.31
C TYR A 82 -8.28 -6.09 -7.47
N GLY A 83 -8.40 -4.78 -7.22
CA GLY A 83 -8.61 -3.76 -8.24
C GLY A 83 -7.42 -3.63 -9.21
N SER A 84 -7.28 -2.47 -9.86
CA SER A 84 -6.14 -2.24 -10.77
C SER A 84 -4.79 -2.31 -10.06
N GLU A 85 -4.76 -1.91 -8.79
CA GLU A 85 -3.55 -1.87 -7.99
C GLU A 85 -3.23 -3.23 -7.36
N ARG A 86 -2.00 -3.71 -7.60
CA ARG A 86 -1.49 -5.00 -7.08
C ARG A 86 -0.03 -4.86 -6.65
N PRO A 87 0.43 -5.56 -5.59
CA PRO A 87 1.84 -5.58 -5.25
C PRO A 87 2.70 -6.08 -6.43
N LEU A 88 3.86 -5.47 -6.68
CA LEU A 88 4.78 -5.97 -7.72
C LEU A 88 5.37 -7.35 -7.37
N SER A 89 5.32 -7.73 -6.10
CA SER A 89 5.69 -9.08 -5.65
C SER A 89 4.56 -10.11 -5.81
N TYR A 90 3.40 -9.74 -6.39
CA TYR A 90 2.27 -10.65 -6.57
C TYR A 90 2.74 -11.92 -7.32
N ALA A 91 2.47 -13.08 -6.71
CA ALA A 91 3.06 -14.34 -7.12
C ALA A 91 2.01 -15.46 -7.29
N PRO A 92 2.29 -16.47 -8.14
CA PRO A 92 1.39 -17.59 -8.34
C PRO A 92 1.09 -18.38 -7.06
N ALA A 93 -0.06 -19.05 -7.07
CA ALA A 93 -0.46 -19.97 -6.03
C ALA A 93 0.61 -21.06 -5.83
N GLY A 94 0.92 -21.37 -4.58
CA GLY A 94 1.96 -22.34 -4.23
C GLY A 94 3.39 -21.79 -4.26
N THR A 95 3.59 -20.49 -4.52
CA THR A 95 4.89 -19.84 -4.26
C THR A 95 5.19 -19.92 -2.77
N ASP A 96 6.45 -20.26 -2.42
CA ASP A 96 6.88 -20.38 -1.04
C ASP A 96 6.67 -19.06 -0.27
N TYR A 97 5.88 -19.12 0.81
CA TYR A 97 5.51 -17.93 1.57
C TYR A 97 6.72 -17.23 2.20
N GLY A 98 7.68 -17.99 2.73
CA GLY A 98 8.89 -17.43 3.34
C GLY A 98 9.72 -16.59 2.35
N SER A 99 9.84 -17.06 1.11
CA SER A 99 10.50 -16.31 0.03
C SER A 99 9.79 -15.01 -0.32
N LEU A 100 8.45 -14.99 -0.29
CA LEU A 100 7.66 -13.79 -0.56
C LEU A 100 7.80 -12.75 0.55
N VAL A 101 7.78 -13.20 1.80
CA VAL A 101 8.02 -12.34 2.97
C VAL A 101 9.44 -11.75 2.91
N SER A 102 10.45 -12.56 2.59
CA SER A 102 11.84 -12.09 2.46
C SER A 102 11.95 -11.00 1.37
N GLY A 103 11.38 -11.24 0.19
CA GLY A 103 11.38 -10.23 -0.88
C GLY A 103 10.60 -8.95 -0.53
N GLN A 104 9.57 -9.05 0.29
CA GLN A 104 8.83 -7.88 0.82
C GLN A 104 9.66 -7.09 1.82
N ILE A 105 10.45 -7.76 2.68
CA ILE A 105 11.40 -7.10 3.58
C ILE A 105 12.47 -6.36 2.78
N ASP A 106 12.99 -6.94 1.71
CA ASP A 106 13.97 -6.28 0.83
C ASP A 106 13.37 -5.02 0.18
N GLN A 107 12.13 -5.10 -0.30
CA GLN A 107 11.41 -3.93 -0.83
C GLN A 107 11.17 -2.87 0.25
N ALA A 108 10.80 -3.27 1.46
CA ALA A 108 10.59 -2.37 2.59
C ALA A 108 11.87 -1.64 2.99
N ARG A 109 13.00 -2.36 3.07
CA ARG A 109 14.32 -1.78 3.31
C ARG A 109 14.74 -0.82 2.22
N ALA A 110 14.51 -1.17 0.95
CA ALA A 110 14.76 -0.28 -0.18
C ALA A 110 13.90 0.99 -0.13
N ALA A 111 12.67 0.89 0.39
CA ALA A 111 11.80 2.04 0.67
C ALA A 111 12.24 2.85 1.92
N GLY A 112 13.35 2.47 2.55
CA GLY A 112 13.89 3.11 3.75
C GLY A 112 13.18 2.73 5.04
N LEU A 113 12.37 1.67 5.07
CA LEU A 113 11.74 1.19 6.30
C LEU A 113 12.75 0.47 7.19
N THR A 114 12.66 0.70 8.50
CA THR A 114 13.42 0.01 9.54
C THR A 114 12.54 -0.96 10.34
N GLY A 115 11.22 -0.93 10.12
CA GLY A 115 10.33 -1.93 10.67
C GLY A 115 8.94 -1.97 10.04
N MET A 116 8.18 -2.99 10.42
CA MET A 116 6.80 -3.24 9.97
C MET A 116 5.89 -3.51 11.17
N GLN A 117 4.74 -2.85 11.21
CA GLN A 117 3.66 -3.16 12.15
C GLN A 117 2.51 -3.87 11.41
N ILE A 118 2.17 -5.08 11.85
CA ILE A 118 1.29 -6.01 11.13
C ILE A 118 -0.05 -6.12 11.85
N LEU A 119 -1.15 -5.77 11.17
CA LEU A 119 -2.49 -5.82 11.74
C LEU A 119 -2.91 -7.23 12.14
N LEU A 120 -3.31 -7.40 13.41
CA LEU A 120 -3.91 -8.62 13.96
C LEU A 120 -5.28 -8.30 14.55
N LEU A 121 -6.29 -9.06 14.12
CA LEU A 121 -7.68 -8.85 14.51
C LEU A 121 -8.12 -9.87 15.57
N GLU A 122 -8.77 -9.38 16.62
CA GLU A 122 -9.45 -10.23 17.60
C GLU A 122 -10.41 -11.22 16.91
N GLY A 123 -10.33 -12.49 17.30
CA GLY A 123 -11.23 -13.55 16.81
C GLY A 123 -10.88 -14.09 15.41
N VAL A 124 -9.94 -13.46 14.72
CA VAL A 124 -9.44 -13.91 13.41
C VAL A 124 -8.03 -14.46 13.53
N ASN A 125 -7.13 -13.72 14.18
CA ASN A 125 -5.71 -14.04 14.25
C ASN A 125 -5.29 -14.55 15.64
N GLN A 126 -4.18 -15.29 15.65
CA GLN A 126 -3.34 -15.50 16.84
C GLN A 126 -2.25 -14.43 16.92
N GLY A 127 -1.69 -14.20 18.11
CA GLY A 127 -0.69 -13.14 18.34
C GLY A 127 0.63 -13.29 17.59
N GLY A 128 0.93 -14.49 17.08
CA GLY A 128 2.11 -14.76 16.24
C GLY A 128 1.83 -14.82 14.75
N ASP A 129 0.55 -14.77 14.32
CA ASP A 129 0.19 -14.92 12.91
C ASP A 129 0.86 -13.82 12.07
N PHE A 130 1.53 -14.21 10.98
CA PHE A 130 2.32 -13.36 10.09
C PHE A 130 3.54 -12.69 10.73
N VAL A 131 3.43 -12.20 11.96
CA VAL A 131 4.51 -11.58 12.74
C VAL A 131 5.67 -12.55 12.92
N GLY A 132 5.41 -13.80 13.31
CA GLY A 132 6.44 -14.84 13.42
C GLY A 132 7.15 -15.11 12.10
N ASP A 133 6.41 -15.19 11.00
CA ASP A 133 6.96 -15.45 9.67
C ASP A 133 7.85 -14.28 9.20
N TRP A 134 7.42 -13.04 9.46
CA TRP A 134 8.20 -11.83 9.16
C TRP A 134 9.44 -11.71 10.04
N MET A 135 9.36 -12.09 11.32
CA MET A 135 10.53 -12.12 12.19
C MET A 135 11.56 -13.14 11.70
N ALA A 136 11.11 -14.36 11.41
CA ALA A 136 11.99 -15.41 10.89
C ALA A 136 12.67 -15.03 9.55
N ALA A 137 12.01 -14.25 8.70
CA ALA A 137 12.60 -13.73 7.47
C ALA A 137 13.54 -12.52 7.70
N ALA A 138 13.33 -11.73 8.74
CA ALA A 138 14.17 -10.59 9.09
C ALA A 138 15.45 -10.99 9.84
N ASP A 139 15.38 -12.00 10.70
CA ASP A 139 16.49 -12.42 11.58
C ASP A 139 17.83 -12.70 10.86
N PRO A 140 17.88 -13.36 9.68
CA PRO A 140 19.14 -13.69 9.03
C PRO A 140 20.00 -12.48 8.67
N THR A 141 19.37 -11.30 8.57
CA THR A 141 19.98 -10.03 8.16
C THR A 141 19.97 -8.99 9.27
N TRP A 142 19.67 -9.41 10.51
CA TRP A 142 19.59 -8.50 11.66
C TRP A 142 20.92 -7.78 11.91
N ASP A 143 22.04 -8.50 11.86
CA ASP A 143 23.38 -7.98 12.14
C ASP A 143 24.04 -7.27 10.94
N GLU A 144 23.40 -7.28 9.76
CA GLU A 144 23.96 -6.70 8.51
C GLU A 144 23.73 -5.19 8.40
N GLY A 145 23.10 -4.55 9.40
CA GLY A 145 22.78 -3.11 9.39
C GLY A 145 22.01 -2.66 10.63
N GLU A 146 21.01 -1.78 10.45
CA GLU A 146 20.14 -1.29 11.55
C GLU A 146 19.05 -2.31 11.97
N GLY A 147 19.12 -3.54 11.46
CA GLY A 147 18.07 -4.56 11.62
C GLY A 147 16.78 -4.20 10.88
N PHE A 148 15.80 -5.12 10.88
CA PHE A 148 14.43 -4.83 10.45
C PHE A 148 13.47 -5.33 11.52
N SER A 149 12.83 -4.40 12.22
CA SER A 149 12.00 -4.70 13.38
C SER A 149 10.58 -5.08 12.98
N VAL A 150 10.00 -6.07 13.65
CA VAL A 150 8.62 -6.52 13.40
C VAL A 150 7.82 -6.48 14.68
N ALA A 151 6.63 -5.89 14.62
CA ALA A 151 5.69 -5.79 15.72
C ALA A 151 4.25 -6.09 15.27
N PRO A 152 3.38 -6.61 16.14
CA PRO A 152 1.96 -6.65 15.87
C PRO A 152 1.32 -5.26 16.02
N CYS A 153 0.23 -5.05 15.29
CA CYS A 153 -0.72 -3.98 15.48
C CYS A 153 -2.08 -4.57 15.86
N LEU A 154 -2.47 -4.46 17.12
CA LEU A 154 -3.65 -5.14 17.64
C LEU A 154 -4.90 -4.31 17.47
N GLN A 155 -5.94 -4.90 16.87
CA GLN A 155 -7.31 -4.40 16.94
C GLN A 155 -8.15 -5.32 17.82
N VAL A 156 -8.50 -4.84 19.01
CA VAL A 156 -9.16 -5.61 20.07
C VAL A 156 -10.29 -4.81 20.71
N SER A 157 -11.33 -5.52 21.14
CA SER A 157 -12.53 -4.99 21.80
C SER A 157 -12.73 -5.54 23.22
N SER A 158 -11.89 -6.48 23.66
CA SER A 158 -11.95 -7.04 25.02
C SER A 158 -10.57 -7.18 25.65
N ARG A 159 -10.50 -6.93 26.97
CA ARG A 159 -9.28 -7.11 27.79
C ARG A 159 -8.73 -8.53 27.67
N GLY A 160 -9.61 -9.54 27.70
CA GLY A 160 -9.22 -10.94 27.60
C GLY A 160 -8.58 -11.30 26.26
N ALA A 161 -9.05 -10.71 25.16
CA ALA A 161 -8.42 -10.88 23.87
C ALA A 161 -7.09 -10.15 23.75
N ALA A 162 -7.00 -8.93 24.28
CA ALA A 162 -5.74 -8.19 24.33
C ALA A 162 -4.65 -9.01 25.06
N VAL A 163 -4.93 -9.49 26.27
CA VAL A 163 -3.98 -10.33 27.04
C VAL A 163 -3.59 -11.58 26.25
N ARG A 164 -4.56 -12.31 25.69
CA ARG A 164 -4.30 -13.53 24.93
C ARG A 164 -3.39 -13.30 23.72
N LEU A 165 -3.65 -12.26 22.92
CA LEU A 165 -2.83 -11.95 21.74
C LEU A 165 -1.43 -11.49 22.15
N LEU A 166 -1.32 -10.69 23.21
CA LEU A 166 -0.03 -10.23 23.74
C LEU A 166 0.82 -11.40 24.27
N GLU A 167 0.22 -12.38 24.94
CA GLU A 167 0.92 -13.58 25.40
C GLU A 167 1.42 -14.43 24.23
N GLN A 168 0.57 -14.61 23.22
CA GLN A 168 0.94 -15.34 22.01
C GLN A 168 2.06 -14.63 21.24
N TYR A 169 2.01 -13.30 21.14
CA TYR A 169 3.09 -12.52 20.55
C TYR A 169 4.38 -12.64 21.36
N ALA A 170 4.32 -12.52 22.69
CA ALA A 170 5.49 -12.64 23.54
C ALA A 170 6.19 -14.01 23.39
N ALA A 171 5.41 -15.08 23.29
CA ALA A 171 5.92 -16.41 22.99
C ALA A 171 6.52 -16.50 21.57
N ALA A 172 5.86 -15.92 20.57
CA ALA A 172 6.37 -15.89 19.20
C ALA A 172 7.63 -15.02 19.03
N ALA A 173 7.82 -14.02 19.88
CA ALA A 173 8.98 -13.13 19.89
C ALA A 173 10.21 -13.72 20.62
N GLU A 174 10.05 -14.85 21.32
CA GLU A 174 11.12 -15.51 22.04
C GLU A 174 12.18 -16.03 21.06
N GLY A 175 13.43 -15.61 21.25
CA GLY A 175 14.55 -16.00 20.39
C GLY A 175 14.67 -15.22 19.07
N HIS A 176 13.74 -14.33 18.75
CA HIS A 176 13.78 -13.49 17.55
C HIS A 176 14.44 -12.12 17.85
N PRO A 177 15.66 -11.85 17.37
CA PRO A 177 16.27 -10.53 17.48
C PRO A 177 15.47 -9.46 16.74
N SER A 178 14.78 -9.82 15.66
CA SER A 178 13.93 -8.89 14.90
C SER A 178 12.63 -8.50 15.60
N ALA A 179 12.26 -9.11 16.72
CA ALA A 179 11.08 -8.69 17.45
C ALA A 179 11.32 -7.29 18.04
N ALA A 180 10.44 -6.36 17.70
CA ALA A 180 10.60 -4.95 18.03
C ALA A 180 10.64 -4.71 19.55
N ARG A 181 11.65 -3.97 20.01
CA ARG A 181 11.86 -3.67 21.44
C ARG A 181 12.24 -2.22 21.66
N SER A 182 11.78 -1.66 22.78
CA SER A 182 12.28 -0.40 23.35
C SER A 182 12.88 -0.72 24.71
N GLY A 183 14.22 -0.76 24.77
CA GLY A 183 14.91 -1.42 25.89
C GLY A 183 14.54 -2.91 25.96
N ASP A 184 14.11 -3.38 27.13
CA ASP A 184 13.67 -4.76 27.31
C ASP A 184 12.17 -4.98 27.00
N ALA A 185 11.42 -3.92 26.74
CA ALA A 185 9.99 -3.99 26.52
C ALA A 185 9.65 -4.29 25.05
N LEU A 186 8.76 -5.27 24.83
CA LEU A 186 8.24 -5.59 23.51
C LEU A 186 7.36 -4.44 23.01
N VAL A 187 7.63 -3.95 21.80
CA VAL A 187 6.83 -2.91 21.14
C VAL A 187 5.57 -3.55 20.56
N VAL A 188 4.42 -2.96 20.88
CA VAL A 188 3.12 -3.37 20.35
C VAL A 188 2.35 -2.15 19.89
N TRP A 189 1.96 -2.16 18.62
CA TRP A 189 1.09 -1.13 18.06
C TRP A 189 -0.37 -1.47 18.36
N LEU A 190 -1.19 -0.47 18.55
CA LEU A 190 -2.62 -0.62 18.80
C LEU A 190 -3.38 0.19 17.76
N PHE A 191 -4.37 -0.43 17.12
CA PHE A 191 -5.31 0.21 16.22
C PHE A 191 -6.64 0.42 16.97
N ASN A 192 -7.19 1.63 16.93
CA ASN A 192 -8.40 2.01 17.66
C ASN A 192 -8.35 1.66 19.16
N ALA A 193 -7.30 2.14 19.84
CA ALA A 193 -7.01 1.79 21.24
C ALA A 193 -8.11 2.22 22.22
N ARG A 194 -8.96 3.19 21.83
CA ARG A 194 -10.14 3.63 22.60
C ARG A 194 -11.24 2.57 22.74
N SER A 195 -11.12 1.44 22.03
CA SER A 195 -12.00 0.28 22.22
C SER A 195 -11.90 -0.33 23.62
N LEU A 196 -10.83 -0.03 24.37
CA LEU A 196 -10.65 -0.41 25.77
C LEU A 196 -10.37 0.82 26.62
N SER A 197 -10.82 0.80 27.87
CA SER A 197 -10.57 1.92 28.78
C SER A 197 -9.09 2.01 29.18
N PRO A 198 -8.61 3.18 29.66
CA PRO A 198 -7.29 3.32 30.26
C PRO A 198 -7.01 2.28 31.37
N GLN A 199 -8.02 1.96 32.18
CA GLN A 199 -7.91 0.97 33.26
C GLN A 199 -7.74 -0.46 32.72
N ASP A 200 -8.41 -0.79 31.63
CA ASP A 200 -8.25 -2.09 30.97
C ASP A 200 -6.84 -2.24 30.40
N TRP A 201 -6.30 -1.22 29.74
CA TRP A 201 -4.91 -1.22 29.25
C TRP A 201 -3.89 -1.33 30.38
N ALA A 202 -4.07 -0.59 31.47
CA ALA A 202 -3.23 -0.71 32.66
C ALA A 202 -3.30 -2.13 33.26
N SER A 203 -4.49 -2.74 33.27
CA SER A 203 -4.69 -4.11 33.75
C SER A 203 -4.03 -5.14 32.85
N CYS A 204 -4.12 -5.00 31.52
CA CYS A 204 -3.39 -5.82 30.56
C CYS A 204 -1.88 -5.76 30.83
N ARG A 205 -1.32 -4.54 30.91
CA ARG A 205 0.12 -4.33 31.15
C ARG A 205 0.55 -4.97 32.47
N GLY A 206 -0.20 -4.76 33.55
CA GLY A 206 0.09 -5.34 34.87
C GLY A 206 -0.05 -6.86 34.92
N GLU A 207 -0.89 -7.46 34.08
CA GLU A 207 -0.98 -8.91 33.94
C GLU A 207 0.23 -9.51 33.23
N LEU A 208 0.63 -8.93 32.08
CA LEU A 208 1.79 -9.38 31.32
C LEU A 208 3.10 -9.15 32.10
N GLN A 209 3.22 -8.03 32.81
CA GLN A 209 4.40 -7.73 33.63
C GLN A 209 4.58 -8.75 34.76
N ARG A 210 3.49 -9.20 35.41
CA ARG A 210 3.56 -10.27 36.42
C ARG A 210 4.00 -11.62 35.85
N LYS A 211 3.85 -11.82 34.54
CA LYS A 211 4.33 -12.99 33.80
C LYS A 211 5.74 -12.80 33.23
N GLY A 212 6.39 -11.67 33.52
CA GLY A 212 7.76 -11.36 33.09
C GLY A 212 7.86 -10.60 31.77
N THR A 213 6.75 -10.26 31.12
CA THR A 213 6.74 -9.55 29.84
C THR A 213 6.51 -8.05 30.05
N GLN A 214 7.49 -7.23 29.66
CA GLN A 214 7.34 -5.78 29.61
C GLN A 214 6.82 -5.34 28.24
N LEU A 215 5.93 -4.36 28.19
CA LEU A 215 5.29 -3.87 26.97
C LEU A 215 5.56 -2.37 26.79
N CYS A 216 5.81 -1.97 25.54
CA CYS A 216 5.84 -0.60 25.06
C CYS A 216 4.68 -0.44 24.06
N LEU A 217 3.60 0.23 24.47
CA LEU A 217 2.37 0.36 23.69
C LEU A 217 2.40 1.66 22.87
N VAL A 218 2.19 1.54 21.55
CA VAL A 218 2.11 2.65 20.59
C VAL A 218 0.69 2.74 20.04
N ALA A 219 -0.08 3.74 20.45
CA ALA A 219 -1.53 3.73 20.30
C ALA A 219 -2.07 4.68 19.21
N GLU A 220 -2.92 4.14 18.35
CA GLU A 220 -3.85 4.90 17.50
C GLU A 220 -5.07 5.21 18.36
N LEU A 221 -5.38 6.50 18.54
CA LEU A 221 -6.45 6.92 19.43
C LEU A 221 -7.76 7.25 18.70
N GLY A 222 -7.83 7.13 17.38
CA GLY A 222 -9.00 7.42 16.56
C GLY A 222 -9.43 8.87 16.67
N THR A 223 -9.03 9.75 15.75
CA THR A 223 -9.40 11.17 15.87
C THR A 223 -10.88 11.43 15.64
N ALA A 224 -11.53 10.55 14.85
CA ALA A 224 -12.91 10.70 14.38
C ALA A 224 -13.17 12.03 13.65
N ALA A 225 -12.13 12.65 13.06
CA ALA A 225 -12.22 13.95 12.40
C ALA A 225 -13.32 14.00 11.34
N SER A 226 -13.41 12.98 10.49
CA SER A 226 -14.46 12.84 9.47
C SER A 226 -15.89 12.83 10.02
N GLN A 227 -16.08 12.55 11.32
CA GLN A 227 -17.37 12.55 12.01
C GLN A 227 -17.61 13.85 12.81
N HIS A 228 -16.60 14.68 12.98
CA HIS A 228 -16.62 15.90 13.80
C HIS A 228 -16.28 17.17 13.00
N GLY A 229 -16.64 17.19 11.72
CA GLY A 229 -16.46 18.36 10.85
C GLY A 229 -15.00 18.64 10.52
N ASP A 230 -14.20 17.58 10.35
CA ASP A 230 -12.78 17.60 10.04
C ASP A 230 -11.94 18.30 11.14
N ARG A 231 -12.27 18.04 12.40
CA ARG A 231 -11.57 18.59 13.57
C ARG A 231 -11.30 17.52 14.62
N LEU A 232 -10.20 17.70 15.36
CA LEU A 232 -9.87 16.87 16.51
C LEU A 232 -10.67 17.31 17.74
N ASP A 233 -11.55 16.45 18.25
CA ASP A 233 -12.13 16.59 19.59
C ASP A 233 -11.20 15.95 20.63
N THR A 234 -10.36 16.76 21.28
CA THR A 234 -9.40 16.24 22.27
C THR A 234 -10.08 15.63 23.49
N SER A 235 -11.32 15.99 23.82
CA SER A 235 -12.02 15.43 24.98
C SER A 235 -12.22 13.91 24.89
N LEU A 236 -12.23 13.38 23.66
CA LEU A 236 -12.32 11.96 23.37
C LEU A 236 -11.03 11.19 23.64
N ILE A 237 -9.88 11.87 23.63
CA ILE A 237 -8.54 11.26 23.76
C ILE A 237 -7.81 11.68 25.05
N ASP A 238 -8.19 12.80 25.68
CA ASP A 238 -7.64 13.29 26.95
C ASP A 238 -7.55 12.23 28.06
N PRO A 239 -8.56 11.33 28.25
CA PRO A 239 -8.47 10.27 29.26
C PRO A 239 -7.29 9.29 29.06
N TYR A 240 -6.69 9.25 27.87
CA TYR A 240 -5.62 8.32 27.48
C TYR A 240 -4.22 8.94 27.52
N GLY A 241 -4.09 10.23 27.88
CA GLY A 241 -2.81 10.95 27.80
C GLY A 241 -1.65 10.28 28.53
N ASP A 242 -1.94 9.48 29.56
CA ASP A 242 -0.95 8.77 30.38
C ASP A 242 -0.93 7.25 30.18
N SER A 243 -1.72 6.73 29.25
CA SER A 243 -1.92 5.28 29.08
C SER A 243 -0.83 4.60 28.27
N PHE A 244 -0.15 5.32 27.39
CA PHE A 244 0.70 4.74 26.34
C PHE A 244 2.11 5.36 26.31
N GLU A 245 3.06 4.59 25.78
CA GLU A 245 4.45 5.01 25.63
C GLU A 245 4.64 5.91 24.40
N ALA A 246 3.76 5.81 23.41
CA ALA A 246 3.66 6.71 22.28
C ALA A 246 2.26 6.65 21.63
N VAL A 247 1.98 7.62 20.76
CA VAL A 247 0.76 7.66 19.93
C VAL A 247 1.10 7.80 18.45
N TRP A 248 0.24 7.30 17.58
CA TRP A 248 0.38 7.43 16.12
C TRP A 248 -0.96 7.77 15.47
N LEU A 249 -0.92 8.16 14.19
CA LEU A 249 -2.10 8.55 13.40
C LEU A 249 -2.41 7.53 12.30
N PHE A 250 -3.70 7.27 12.12
CA PHE A 250 -4.28 6.60 10.97
C PHE A 250 -5.51 7.42 10.56
N GLU A 251 -5.34 8.42 9.69
CA GLU A 251 -6.35 9.47 9.49
C GLU A 251 -6.35 10.02 8.06
N ASP A 252 -7.45 9.85 7.32
CA ASP A 252 -7.61 10.35 5.95
C ASP A 252 -7.82 11.89 5.88
N LYS A 253 -8.07 12.51 7.04
CA LYS A 253 -8.08 13.96 7.30
C LYS A 253 -6.86 14.45 8.10
N GLU A 254 -5.72 13.79 7.91
CA GLU A 254 -4.46 14.19 8.55
C GLU A 254 -4.17 15.70 8.38
N PRO A 255 -4.34 16.32 7.18
CA PRO A 255 -3.99 17.71 7.01
C PRO A 255 -4.68 18.67 7.98
N GLU A 256 -5.90 18.33 8.39
CA GLU A 256 -6.76 19.10 9.26
C GLU A 256 -6.48 18.89 10.76
N VAL A 257 -5.95 17.72 11.15
CA VAL A 257 -5.79 17.37 12.58
C VAL A 257 -4.36 17.22 13.08
N LEU A 258 -3.37 17.09 12.19
CA LEU A 258 -1.98 16.80 12.57
C LEU A 258 -1.44 17.77 13.63
N ASP A 259 -1.60 19.07 13.41
CA ASP A 259 -1.02 20.10 14.27
C ASP A 259 -1.65 20.07 15.68
N ASP A 260 -2.98 19.90 15.76
CA ASP A 260 -3.72 19.79 17.01
C ASP A 260 -3.38 18.48 17.74
N PHE A 261 -3.24 17.37 17.02
CA PHE A 261 -2.87 16.08 17.59
C PHE A 261 -1.44 16.08 18.14
N VAL A 262 -0.49 16.67 17.42
CA VAL A 262 0.90 16.83 17.86
C VAL A 262 0.98 17.78 19.07
N ALA A 263 0.20 18.86 19.08
CA ALA A 263 0.10 19.75 20.23
C ALA A 263 -0.48 19.02 21.46
N TRP A 264 -1.49 18.19 21.26
CA TRP A 264 -2.05 17.33 22.30
C TRP A 264 -0.99 16.36 22.84
N ALA A 265 -0.28 15.64 21.97
CA ALA A 265 0.74 14.67 22.37
C ALA A 265 1.86 15.33 23.20
N ARG A 266 2.33 16.52 22.80
CA ARG A 266 3.31 17.31 23.56
C ARG A 266 2.80 17.76 24.93
N ARG A 267 1.54 18.19 25.01
CA ARG A 267 0.91 18.61 26.28
C ARG A 267 0.84 17.47 27.31
N HIS A 268 0.73 16.24 26.84
CA HIS A 268 0.71 15.04 27.69
C HIS A 268 2.09 14.38 27.88
N ASP A 269 3.16 14.97 27.33
CA ASP A 269 4.52 14.39 27.33
C ASP A 269 4.52 12.95 26.75
N THR A 270 3.80 12.77 25.65
CA THR A 270 3.66 11.48 24.96
C THR A 270 4.29 11.58 23.58
N PRO A 271 5.32 10.78 23.27
CA PRO A 271 5.95 10.75 21.94
C PRO A 271 4.93 10.49 20.82
N PHE A 272 5.11 11.20 19.71
CA PHE A 272 4.35 10.97 18.48
C PHE A 272 5.18 10.08 17.53
N ALA A 273 4.60 9.00 17.03
CA ALA A 273 5.23 8.01 16.15
C ALA A 273 4.80 8.15 14.67
N GLY A 274 4.31 9.33 14.30
CA GLY A 274 3.92 9.64 12.93
C GLY A 274 2.63 8.95 12.49
N GLY A 275 2.36 8.99 11.19
CA GLY A 275 1.22 8.32 10.58
C GLY A 275 0.59 9.14 9.45
N THR A 276 0.79 8.71 8.21
CA THR A 276 0.35 9.44 7.02
C THR A 276 0.05 8.52 5.83
N LEU A 277 -0.85 8.95 4.93
CA LEU A 277 -1.31 8.17 3.76
C LEU A 277 -1.10 8.93 2.44
N PRO A 278 -0.65 8.27 1.36
CA PRO A 278 -0.36 8.92 0.07
C PRO A 278 -1.61 9.40 -0.71
N GLY A 279 -2.79 9.28 -0.13
CA GLY A 279 -4.10 9.36 -0.77
C GLY A 279 -5.02 8.29 -0.17
N TYR A 280 -6.31 8.37 -0.46
CA TYR A 280 -7.29 7.39 0.01
C TYR A 280 -8.39 7.23 -1.04
N ASP A 281 -8.70 6.01 -1.43
CA ASP A 281 -9.84 5.73 -2.28
C ASP A 281 -10.46 4.40 -1.89
N ARG A 282 -11.56 4.46 -1.14
CA ARG A 282 -12.39 3.27 -0.89
C ARG A 282 -13.51 3.27 -1.91
N GLU A 283 -13.35 2.54 -2.99
CA GLU A 283 -14.17 2.55 -4.21
C GLU A 283 -15.61 2.00 -4.08
N THR A 284 -16.26 2.29 -2.95
CA THR A 284 -17.69 2.10 -2.73
C THR A 284 -18.40 3.46 -2.82
N THR A 285 -19.70 3.47 -3.14
CA THR A 285 -20.50 4.70 -3.29
C THR A 285 -20.39 5.65 -2.10
N ASN A 286 -20.23 5.13 -0.88
CA ASN A 286 -20.12 5.91 0.35
C ASN A 286 -18.72 5.86 0.98
N GLY A 287 -17.73 5.30 0.29
CA GLY A 287 -16.36 5.23 0.81
C GLY A 287 -15.67 6.58 0.74
N GLY A 288 -14.73 6.82 1.67
CA GLY A 288 -13.91 8.04 1.67
C GLY A 288 -13.08 8.18 0.39
N TYR A 289 -12.73 9.43 0.07
CA TYR A 289 -11.86 9.75 -1.05
C TYR A 289 -11.01 10.98 -0.74
N THR A 290 -9.70 10.84 -0.91
CA THR A 290 -8.69 11.89 -0.84
C THR A 290 -7.79 11.73 -2.07
N ASP A 291 -7.93 12.66 -3.03
CA ASP A 291 -7.12 12.67 -4.24
C ASP A 291 -5.63 12.78 -3.89
N ALA A 292 -4.81 11.82 -4.34
CA ALA A 292 -3.36 11.83 -4.17
C ALA A 292 -2.67 13.05 -4.82
N ARG A 293 -3.34 13.69 -5.79
CA ARG A 293 -2.80 14.79 -6.60
C ARG A 293 -1.42 14.44 -7.17
N ALA A 294 -1.36 13.34 -7.91
CA ALA A 294 -0.11 12.68 -8.30
C ALA A 294 0.73 12.31 -7.06
N THR A 295 1.97 12.81 -6.91
CA THR A 295 2.78 12.60 -5.69
C THR A 295 2.70 13.77 -4.71
N GLU A 296 1.97 14.84 -5.02
CA GLU A 296 1.94 16.08 -4.24
C GLU A 296 1.52 15.85 -2.79
N LEU A 297 0.41 15.14 -2.58
CA LEU A 297 -0.12 14.88 -1.23
C LEU A 297 0.90 14.10 -0.40
N TRP A 298 1.42 13.00 -0.96
CA TRP A 298 2.36 12.12 -0.27
C TRP A 298 3.66 12.85 0.13
N ARG A 299 4.24 13.64 -0.78
CA ARG A 299 5.43 14.44 -0.48
C ARG A 299 5.14 15.46 0.62
N THR A 300 4.03 16.19 0.51
CA THR A 300 3.66 17.25 1.45
C THR A 300 3.43 16.71 2.85
N GLN A 301 2.71 15.59 2.98
CA GLN A 301 2.47 15.01 4.30
C GLN A 301 3.74 14.42 4.91
N LEU A 302 4.60 13.75 4.14
CA LEU A 302 5.90 13.30 4.64
C LEU A 302 6.76 14.47 5.14
N GLU A 303 6.79 15.59 4.43
CA GLU A 303 7.47 16.81 4.88
C GLU A 303 6.87 17.35 6.20
N ARG A 304 5.54 17.39 6.32
CA ARG A 304 4.86 17.79 7.57
C ARG A 304 5.15 16.84 8.72
N GLN A 305 5.14 15.54 8.48
CA GLN A 305 5.45 14.51 9.47
C GLN A 305 6.88 14.63 9.98
N VAL A 306 7.86 14.84 9.08
CA VAL A 306 9.25 15.14 9.45
C VAL A 306 9.33 16.44 10.27
N GLY A 307 8.58 17.48 9.88
CA GLY A 307 8.53 18.76 10.58
C GLY A 307 7.77 18.74 11.92
N SER A 308 6.95 17.73 12.17
CA SER A 308 6.10 17.64 13.37
C SER A 308 6.89 17.32 14.65
N GLY A 309 8.16 16.93 14.53
CA GLY A 309 8.96 16.43 15.65
C GLY A 309 8.58 15.02 16.09
N ALA A 310 8.00 14.23 15.19
CA ALA A 310 7.73 12.81 15.43
C ALA A 310 9.03 12.07 15.79
N ALA A 311 8.95 11.20 16.80
CA ALA A 311 10.06 10.37 17.23
C ALA A 311 10.34 9.24 16.22
N TRP A 312 9.27 8.69 15.62
CA TRP A 312 9.29 7.75 14.50
C TRP A 312 8.40 8.28 13.37
N LEU A 313 8.61 7.79 12.15
CA LEU A 313 7.69 7.98 11.02
C LEU A 313 6.91 6.69 10.77
N THR A 314 5.66 6.81 10.34
CA THR A 314 4.83 5.66 9.97
C THR A 314 4.09 5.92 8.66
N ALA A 315 4.33 5.06 7.67
CA ALA A 315 3.57 5.06 6.42
C ALA A 315 2.32 4.18 6.54
N VAL A 316 1.19 4.71 6.09
CA VAL A 316 -0.13 4.08 6.16
C VAL A 316 -0.67 4.01 4.73
N THR A 317 -0.57 2.88 4.03
CA THR A 317 -0.15 1.54 4.46
C THR A 317 0.91 0.97 3.52
N TRP A 318 1.61 -0.08 3.92
CA TRP A 318 2.54 -0.77 3.05
C TRP A 318 1.84 -1.38 1.83
N ASN A 319 0.66 -1.98 2.01
CA ASN A 319 0.06 -2.89 1.02
C ASN A 319 -1.48 -2.90 0.97
N ASP A 320 -2.19 -1.94 1.56
CA ASP A 320 -3.64 -1.86 1.39
C ASP A 320 -3.99 -1.29 0.01
N ALA A 321 -4.19 -2.19 -0.94
CA ALA A 321 -4.61 -1.88 -2.30
C ALA A 321 -6.13 -1.72 -2.44
N VAL A 322 -6.92 -2.10 -1.42
CA VAL A 322 -8.38 -1.93 -1.42
C VAL A 322 -8.75 -0.49 -1.11
N GLU A 323 -7.96 0.17 -0.28
CA GLU A 323 -8.13 1.59 0.06
C GLU A 323 -7.18 2.50 -0.73
N HIS A 324 -6.38 1.94 -1.64
CA HIS A 324 -5.39 2.65 -2.47
C HIS A 324 -4.35 3.47 -1.65
N THR A 325 -4.10 3.05 -0.41
CA THR A 325 -3.12 3.68 0.51
C THR A 325 -1.74 3.03 0.44
N SER A 326 -1.56 1.99 -0.37
CA SER A 326 -0.30 1.26 -0.54
C SER A 326 0.88 2.18 -0.91
N VAL A 327 1.95 2.15 -0.12
CA VAL A 327 3.23 2.82 -0.41
C VAL A 327 4.30 1.87 -0.93
N GLY A 328 4.12 0.56 -0.70
CA GLY A 328 4.98 -0.47 -1.26
C GLY A 328 4.88 -0.50 -2.79
N PRO A 329 5.83 -1.13 -3.50
CA PRO A 329 5.80 -1.13 -4.95
C PRO A 329 4.56 -1.83 -5.52
N THR A 330 3.80 -1.14 -6.37
CA THR A 330 2.58 -1.67 -6.99
C THR A 330 2.58 -1.55 -8.50
N ALA A 331 1.68 -2.28 -9.17
CA ALA A 331 1.51 -2.23 -10.61
C ALA A 331 0.99 -0.88 -11.12
N ASP A 332 0.37 -0.07 -10.25
CA ASP A 332 -0.11 1.28 -10.59
C ASP A 332 0.97 2.34 -10.35
N TRP A 333 1.72 2.22 -9.25
CA TRP A 333 2.70 3.24 -8.84
C TRP A 333 4.16 2.90 -9.15
N GLY A 334 4.43 1.68 -9.63
CA GLY A 334 5.79 1.17 -9.74
C GLY A 334 6.48 1.25 -8.38
N THR A 335 7.66 1.86 -8.33
CA THR A 335 8.39 2.15 -7.08
C THR A 335 8.17 3.57 -6.56
N THR A 336 7.37 4.40 -7.23
CA THR A 336 7.31 5.87 -6.99
C THR A 336 7.06 6.25 -5.53
N ARG A 337 6.04 5.66 -4.89
CA ARG A 337 5.70 5.97 -3.48
C ARG A 337 6.78 5.48 -2.51
N ALA A 338 7.35 4.31 -2.79
CA ALA A 338 8.45 3.72 -2.03
C ALA A 338 9.73 4.55 -2.14
N ASP A 339 10.07 5.07 -3.32
CA ASP A 339 11.26 5.90 -3.54
C ASP A 339 11.10 7.29 -2.87
N VAL A 340 9.89 7.86 -2.91
CA VAL A 340 9.56 9.09 -2.16
C VAL A 340 9.68 8.86 -0.65
N LEU A 341 9.24 7.71 -0.15
CA LEU A 341 9.41 7.32 1.25
C LEU A 341 10.89 7.11 1.59
N ALA A 342 11.67 6.46 0.73
CA ALA A 342 13.10 6.22 0.93
C ALA A 342 13.86 7.55 1.08
N HIS A 343 13.53 8.53 0.24
CA HIS A 343 14.11 9.86 0.32
C HIS A 343 13.84 10.54 1.67
N HIS A 344 12.57 10.56 2.11
CA HIS A 344 12.19 11.19 3.38
C HIS A 344 12.72 10.42 4.59
N SER A 345 12.77 9.09 4.51
CA SER A 345 13.34 8.21 5.52
C SER A 345 14.81 8.52 5.75
N THR A 346 15.58 8.68 4.66
CA THR A 346 17.00 9.04 4.70
C THR A 346 17.21 10.40 5.37
N ARG A 347 16.42 11.41 4.99
CA ARG A 347 16.48 12.75 5.60
C ARG A 347 16.08 12.73 7.07
N PHE A 348 15.01 12.02 7.42
CA PHE A 348 14.52 11.86 8.78
C PHE A 348 15.58 11.23 9.68
N ARG A 349 16.23 10.15 9.23
CA ARG A 349 17.31 9.51 9.97
C ARG A 349 18.66 10.24 9.89
N SER A 350 18.74 11.31 9.08
CA SER A 350 19.97 12.06 8.85
C SER A 350 21.11 11.19 8.31
N GLN A 351 20.76 10.25 7.43
CA GLN A 351 21.69 9.36 6.73
C GLN A 351 22.07 9.94 5.35
N GLY A 352 23.16 9.45 4.76
CA GLY A 352 23.47 9.73 3.35
C GLY A 352 22.59 8.90 2.42
N PHE A 353 22.29 9.42 1.22
CA PHE A 353 21.58 8.63 0.21
C PHE A 353 22.44 7.45 -0.25
N PRO A 354 21.83 6.27 -0.51
CA PRO A 354 22.58 5.06 -0.85
C PRO A 354 23.18 5.09 -2.27
N ASP A 355 22.70 5.98 -3.12
CA ASP A 355 23.16 6.17 -4.50
C ASP A 355 23.36 7.67 -4.82
N ASP A 356 24.01 7.96 -5.96
CA ASP A 356 24.26 9.30 -6.49
C ASP A 356 23.42 9.60 -7.75
N SER A 357 22.31 8.88 -7.93
CA SER A 357 21.53 8.90 -9.15
C SER A 357 20.44 9.97 -9.17
N ALA A 358 20.00 10.33 -10.38
CA ALA A 358 18.81 11.15 -10.59
C ALA A 358 17.76 10.34 -11.35
N THR A 359 16.57 10.19 -10.76
CA THR A 359 15.50 9.36 -11.31
C THR A 359 14.28 10.19 -11.64
N ALA A 360 13.71 9.96 -12.82
CA ALA A 360 12.52 10.65 -13.31
C ALA A 360 11.28 9.76 -13.14
N TYR A 361 10.16 10.34 -12.74
CA TYR A 361 8.87 9.64 -12.68
C TYR A 361 7.84 10.44 -13.46
N ALA A 362 7.04 9.75 -14.27
CA ALA A 362 5.87 10.31 -14.93
C ALA A 362 4.60 9.79 -14.26
N THR A 363 3.87 10.69 -13.62
CA THR A 363 2.60 10.38 -12.95
C THR A 363 1.45 11.08 -13.66
N THR A 364 0.44 10.31 -14.07
CA THR A 364 -0.73 10.80 -14.80
C THR A 364 -1.99 10.10 -14.31
N PRO A 365 -3.18 10.73 -14.43
CA PRO A 365 -4.41 10.05 -14.10
C PRO A 365 -4.63 8.86 -15.05
N GLN A 366 -5.34 7.84 -14.58
CA GLN A 366 -5.68 6.66 -15.41
C GLN A 366 -6.56 7.03 -16.61
N TYR A 367 -7.35 8.10 -16.48
CA TYR A 367 -8.19 8.65 -17.54
C TYR A 367 -8.36 10.17 -17.37
N LEU A 368 -8.83 10.82 -18.44
CA LEU A 368 -9.24 12.21 -18.48
C LEU A 368 -10.68 12.28 -19.00
N VAL A 369 -11.50 13.16 -18.43
CA VAL A 369 -12.79 13.52 -19.03
C VAL A 369 -12.59 14.74 -19.90
N GLN A 370 -13.06 14.70 -21.15
CA GLN A 370 -12.95 15.81 -22.09
C GLN A 370 -13.46 17.12 -21.46
N GLY A 371 -12.66 18.18 -21.59
CA GLY A 371 -12.95 19.50 -21.03
C GLY A 371 -12.61 19.66 -19.55
N GLN A 372 -12.21 18.59 -18.84
CA GLN A 372 -11.64 18.69 -17.50
C GLN A 372 -10.13 18.95 -17.54
N PRO A 373 -9.56 19.55 -16.49
CA PRO A 373 -8.12 19.74 -16.41
C PRO A 373 -7.39 18.40 -16.25
N LEU A 374 -6.35 18.21 -17.05
CA LEU A 374 -5.35 17.16 -16.87
C LEU A 374 -4.39 17.58 -15.75
N LEU A 375 -4.07 16.65 -14.85
CA LEU A 375 -2.97 16.78 -13.89
C LEU A 375 -1.86 15.79 -14.29
N ALA A 376 -0.78 16.28 -14.89
CA ALA A 376 0.40 15.46 -15.20
C ALA A 376 1.61 15.98 -14.40
N GLU A 377 2.32 15.08 -13.74
CA GLU A 377 3.49 15.40 -12.93
C GLU A 377 4.74 14.70 -13.49
N GLY A 378 5.81 15.48 -13.64
CA GLY A 378 7.17 14.98 -13.73
C GLY A 378 7.90 15.18 -12.42
N LEU A 379 8.11 14.11 -11.65
CA LEU A 379 8.89 14.15 -10.42
C LEU A 379 10.35 13.80 -10.73
N GLY A 380 11.29 14.61 -10.24
CA GLY A 380 12.71 14.30 -10.20
C GLY A 380 13.17 14.10 -8.75
N ILE A 381 13.75 12.94 -8.45
CA ILE A 381 14.49 12.69 -7.22
C ILE A 381 15.98 12.74 -7.56
N ASN A 382 16.72 13.66 -6.93
CA ASN A 382 18.12 13.92 -7.24
C ASN A 382 18.99 13.61 -6.01
N HIS A 383 19.60 12.43 -5.99
CA HIS A 383 20.61 12.07 -4.98
C HIS A 383 22.05 12.40 -5.43
N GLY A 384 22.22 12.89 -6.65
CA GLY A 384 23.50 13.31 -7.20
C GLY A 384 24.04 14.60 -6.57
N THR A 385 25.21 15.03 -7.05
CA THR A 385 25.97 16.18 -6.51
C THR A 385 25.74 17.50 -7.27
N GLU A 386 25.07 17.46 -8.42
CA GLU A 386 24.75 18.64 -9.23
C GLU A 386 23.24 18.85 -9.35
N SER A 387 22.80 20.11 -9.55
CA SER A 387 21.39 20.39 -9.84
C SER A 387 20.98 19.76 -11.17
N VAL A 388 19.79 19.19 -11.22
CA VAL A 388 19.14 18.71 -12.45
C VAL A 388 17.90 19.53 -12.74
N THR A 389 17.41 19.50 -13.98
CA THR A 389 16.16 20.15 -14.38
C THR A 389 15.16 19.09 -14.83
N VAL A 390 13.97 19.10 -14.23
CA VAL A 390 12.83 18.26 -14.61
C VAL A 390 11.82 19.06 -15.43
N LYS A 391 11.26 18.43 -16.46
CA LYS A 391 10.18 18.99 -17.29
C LYS A 391 9.22 17.89 -17.71
N VAL A 392 7.93 18.19 -17.73
CA VAL A 392 6.90 17.31 -18.30
C VAL A 392 6.30 17.93 -19.56
N THR A 393 6.12 17.10 -20.58
CA THR A 393 5.47 17.46 -21.84
C THR A 393 4.36 16.45 -22.10
N VAL A 394 3.15 16.94 -22.39
CA VAL A 394 2.01 16.11 -22.77
C VAL A 394 1.93 16.02 -24.29
N THR A 395 1.85 14.80 -24.82
CA THR A 395 1.81 14.52 -26.26
C THR A 395 0.64 13.62 -26.63
N THR A 396 0.19 13.73 -27.88
CA THR A 396 -0.67 12.71 -28.51
C THR A 396 0.09 11.40 -28.72
N ALA A 397 -0.62 10.34 -29.13
CA ALA A 397 -0.02 9.08 -29.55
C ALA A 397 0.98 9.21 -30.71
N SER A 398 0.76 10.17 -31.61
CA SER A 398 1.68 10.47 -32.73
C SER A 398 2.90 11.29 -32.32
N GLY A 399 3.01 11.68 -31.04
CA GLY A 399 4.09 12.51 -30.52
C GLY A 399 3.89 14.02 -30.71
N THR A 400 2.71 14.47 -31.14
CA THR A 400 2.41 15.90 -31.23
C THR A 400 2.32 16.48 -29.82
N GLN A 401 3.14 17.49 -29.50
CA GLN A 401 3.07 18.19 -28.23
C GLN A 401 1.79 19.01 -28.12
N LEU A 402 1.02 18.77 -27.06
CA LEU A 402 -0.20 19.51 -26.74
C LEU A 402 0.06 20.59 -25.69
N ALA A 403 0.87 20.26 -24.68
CA ALA A 403 1.18 21.17 -23.59
C ALA A 403 2.52 20.79 -22.94
N ALA A 404 3.13 21.72 -22.21
CA ALA A 404 4.36 21.47 -21.45
C ALA A 404 4.38 22.32 -20.19
N SER A 405 4.95 21.78 -19.12
CA SER A 405 5.17 22.52 -17.88
C SER A 405 6.31 23.53 -18.04
N GLU A 406 6.37 24.46 -17.08
CA GLU A 406 7.63 25.12 -16.78
C GLU A 406 8.67 24.08 -16.33
N ALA A 407 9.93 24.34 -16.66
CA ALA A 407 11.04 23.49 -16.22
C ALA A 407 11.38 23.83 -14.76
N ARG A 408 11.62 22.81 -13.94
CA ARG A 408 11.92 22.96 -12.52
C ARG A 408 13.33 22.47 -12.20
N GLU A 409 14.14 23.33 -11.60
CA GLU A 409 15.43 22.90 -11.04
C GLU A 409 15.20 22.08 -9.76
N VAL A 410 15.94 20.98 -9.63
CA VAL A 410 15.98 20.08 -8.48
C VAL A 410 17.42 20.04 -7.96
N ALA A 411 17.62 20.56 -6.76
CA ALA A 411 18.93 20.65 -6.13
C ALA A 411 19.48 19.26 -5.71
N PRO A 412 20.80 19.13 -5.53
CA PRO A 412 21.42 17.94 -4.94
C PRO A 412 20.77 17.52 -3.62
N GLY A 413 20.51 16.22 -3.45
CA GLY A 413 19.91 15.65 -2.25
C GLY A 413 18.45 16.07 -2.00
N THR A 414 17.74 16.53 -3.02
CA THR A 414 16.34 16.96 -2.92
C THR A 414 15.46 16.30 -3.97
N MET A 415 14.15 16.50 -3.87
CA MET A 415 13.20 16.17 -4.92
C MET A 415 12.44 17.42 -5.36
N GLY A 416 11.95 17.41 -6.60
CA GLY A 416 11.14 18.49 -7.13
C GLY A 416 10.27 18.02 -8.29
N ALA A 417 9.12 18.66 -8.43
CA ALA A 417 8.13 18.31 -9.44
C ALA A 417 7.92 19.45 -10.43
N ALA A 418 7.86 19.10 -11.71
CA ALA A 418 7.29 19.94 -12.75
C ALA A 418 5.85 19.47 -13.01
N VAL A 419 4.88 20.34 -12.76
CA VAL A 419 3.45 20.00 -12.81
C VAL A 419 2.80 20.72 -13.97
N LEU A 420 1.95 20.00 -14.69
CA LEU A 420 1.01 20.53 -15.66
C LEU A 420 -0.40 20.26 -15.14
N GLU A 421 -1.08 21.31 -14.68
CA GLU A 421 -2.49 21.26 -14.28
C GLU A 421 -3.28 22.25 -15.14
N GLY A 422 -4.12 21.75 -16.03
CA GLY A 422 -4.87 22.62 -16.93
C GLY A 422 -5.58 21.91 -18.07
N PRO A 423 -6.36 22.65 -18.87
CA PRO A 423 -7.03 22.09 -20.03
C PRO A 423 -6.01 21.65 -21.08
N VAL A 424 -6.30 20.53 -21.73
CA VAL A 424 -5.59 20.04 -22.90
C VAL A 424 -6.58 19.87 -24.05
N ASP A 425 -6.17 20.26 -25.26
CA ASP A 425 -6.98 20.08 -26.47
C ASP A 425 -6.94 18.61 -26.89
N ALA A 426 -7.83 17.82 -26.31
CA ALA A 426 -7.98 16.39 -26.58
C ALA A 426 -9.46 16.02 -26.63
N ARG A 427 -9.81 15.09 -27.50
CA ARG A 427 -11.20 14.65 -27.75
C ARG A 427 -11.47 13.28 -27.14
N GLY A 428 -12.74 13.02 -26.79
CA GLY A 428 -13.18 11.69 -26.40
C GLY A 428 -12.78 10.64 -27.45
N GLY A 429 -12.24 9.52 -26.99
CA GLY A 429 -11.68 8.45 -27.84
C GLY A 429 -10.21 8.63 -28.21
N GLU A 430 -9.56 9.72 -27.83
CA GLU A 430 -8.11 9.87 -27.93
C GLU A 430 -7.41 9.33 -26.68
N HIS A 431 -6.08 9.23 -26.75
CA HIS A 431 -5.24 9.00 -25.58
C HIS A 431 -3.95 9.81 -25.65
N LEU A 432 -3.46 10.19 -24.47
CA LEU A 432 -2.32 11.07 -24.28
C LEU A 432 -1.21 10.37 -23.52
N TYR A 433 -0.01 10.91 -23.62
CA TYR A 433 1.15 10.51 -22.81
C TYR A 433 1.80 11.75 -22.18
N ALA A 434 2.26 11.62 -20.95
CA ALA A 434 3.23 12.54 -20.38
C ALA A 434 4.64 11.98 -20.60
N VAL A 435 5.52 12.80 -21.16
CA VAL A 435 6.95 12.53 -21.31
C VAL A 435 7.69 13.41 -20.31
N VAL A 436 8.47 12.78 -19.43
CA VAL A 436 9.27 13.46 -18.42
C VAL A 436 10.73 13.31 -18.78
N GLU A 437 11.46 14.42 -18.77
CA GLU A 437 12.89 14.46 -19.02
C GLU A 437 13.62 15.10 -17.83
N LEU A 438 14.71 14.47 -17.41
CA LEU A 438 15.72 15.06 -16.53
C LEU A 438 16.93 15.45 -17.34
N THR A 439 17.42 16.67 -17.14
CA THR A 439 18.60 17.20 -17.82
C THR A 439 19.59 17.80 -16.82
N ASP A 440 20.88 17.72 -17.13
CA ASP A 440 21.91 18.44 -16.37
C ASP A 440 21.99 19.93 -16.77
N ARG A 441 22.90 20.68 -16.15
CA ARG A 441 23.12 22.12 -16.45
C ARG A 441 23.53 22.39 -17.90
N SER A 442 24.13 21.41 -18.59
CA SER A 442 24.48 21.50 -20.01
C SER A 442 23.30 21.17 -20.95
N ARG A 443 22.12 20.90 -20.38
CA ARG A 443 20.92 20.39 -21.06
C ARG A 443 21.09 18.99 -21.66
N ARG A 444 22.12 18.25 -21.24
CA ARG A 444 22.25 16.84 -21.62
C ARG A 444 21.22 16.04 -20.84
N ARG A 445 20.49 15.17 -21.54
CA ARG A 445 19.47 14.30 -20.95
C ARG A 445 20.12 13.22 -20.09
N LEU A 446 19.73 13.18 -18.82
CA LEU A 446 20.17 12.18 -17.84
C LEU A 446 19.19 11.01 -17.79
N ALA A 447 17.90 11.30 -17.75
CA ALA A 447 16.84 10.31 -17.69
C ALA A 447 15.62 10.75 -18.51
N ARG A 448 14.84 9.77 -18.96
CA ARG A 448 13.57 9.98 -19.63
C ARG A 448 12.62 8.85 -19.29
N THR A 449 11.36 9.19 -19.06
CA THR A 449 10.28 8.22 -18.92
C THR A 449 9.02 8.72 -19.59
N LYS A 450 8.15 7.80 -19.98
CA LYS A 450 6.85 8.06 -20.60
C LYS A 450 5.80 7.42 -19.70
N SER A 451 4.72 8.14 -19.41
CA SER A 451 3.63 7.65 -18.58
C SER A 451 2.91 6.46 -19.21
N ALA A 452 2.06 5.80 -18.43
CA ALA A 452 0.97 5.00 -18.98
C ALA A 452 0.05 5.90 -19.84
N PRO A 453 -0.67 5.34 -20.83
CA PRO A 453 -1.60 6.11 -21.63
C PRO A 453 -2.73 6.68 -20.75
N VAL A 454 -3.04 7.96 -20.93
CA VAL A 454 -4.21 8.61 -20.35
C VAL A 454 -5.33 8.56 -21.38
N VAL A 455 -6.35 7.74 -21.14
CA VAL A 455 -7.51 7.64 -22.05
C VAL A 455 -8.42 8.85 -21.84
N VAL A 456 -8.87 9.47 -22.93
CA VAL A 456 -9.79 10.61 -22.89
C VAL A 456 -11.20 10.12 -23.16
N PHE A 457 -12.08 10.24 -22.17
CA PHE A 457 -13.51 9.95 -22.30
C PHE A 457 -14.28 11.20 -22.74
N ALA A 458 -15.34 11.01 -23.51
CA ALA A 458 -16.34 12.07 -23.68
C ALA A 458 -17.05 12.35 -22.34
N ALA A 459 -17.61 13.55 -22.17
CA ALA A 459 -18.19 13.97 -20.88
C ALA A 459 -19.42 13.14 -20.43
N ASP A 460 -20.11 12.56 -21.42
CA ASP A 460 -21.32 11.73 -21.32
C ASP A 460 -21.05 10.24 -21.62
N ASP A 461 -19.77 9.84 -21.68
CA ASP A 461 -19.41 8.45 -21.96
C ASP A 461 -19.91 7.52 -20.83
N ALA A 462 -20.67 6.50 -21.20
CA ALA A 462 -21.23 5.51 -20.27
C ALA A 462 -20.16 4.59 -19.64
N ALA A 463 -18.94 4.57 -20.18
CA ALA A 463 -17.80 3.85 -19.60
C ALA A 463 -17.06 4.64 -18.52
N LEU A 464 -17.46 5.88 -18.24
CA LEU A 464 -16.89 6.66 -17.14
C LEU A 464 -17.10 5.95 -15.80
N PRO A 465 -16.04 5.81 -14.96
CA PRO A 465 -16.19 5.29 -13.61
C PRO A 465 -17.15 6.15 -12.76
N ASP A 466 -17.99 5.49 -11.96
CA ASP A 466 -18.87 6.11 -10.96
C ASP A 466 -18.63 5.48 -9.58
N PRO A 467 -18.21 6.25 -8.55
CA PRO A 467 -17.95 7.70 -8.57
C PRO A 467 -16.76 8.08 -9.45
N ARG A 468 -16.81 9.29 -10.03
CA ARG A 468 -15.75 9.88 -10.88
C ARG A 468 -14.53 10.28 -10.05
N ARG A 469 -13.79 9.28 -9.57
CA ARG A 469 -12.57 9.45 -8.77
C ARG A 469 -11.35 9.38 -9.66
N ARG A 470 -10.40 10.27 -9.38
CA ARG A 470 -9.12 10.32 -10.08
C ARG A 470 -8.14 9.40 -9.37
N ARG A 471 -7.68 8.38 -10.10
CA ARG A 471 -6.57 7.49 -9.73
C ARG A 471 -5.42 7.70 -10.71
N TYR A 472 -4.24 7.22 -10.37
CA TYR A 472 -3.02 7.51 -11.14
C TYR A 472 -2.26 6.25 -11.52
N TYR A 473 -1.49 6.38 -12.60
CA TYR A 473 -0.36 5.52 -12.88
C TYR A 473 0.93 6.32 -12.73
N SER A 474 2.00 5.69 -12.27
CA SER A 474 3.32 6.29 -12.17
C SER A 474 4.42 5.36 -12.65
N LEU A 475 5.28 5.85 -13.55
CA LEU A 475 6.37 5.08 -14.15
C LEU A 475 7.72 5.77 -13.97
N SER A 476 8.66 5.06 -13.35
CA SER A 476 10.06 5.49 -13.17
C SER A 476 10.89 5.25 -14.41
N SER A 477 11.85 6.13 -14.69
CA SER A 477 12.86 5.93 -15.74
C SER A 477 13.75 4.71 -15.51
N ALA A 478 13.87 4.23 -14.26
CA ALA A 478 14.66 3.05 -13.92
C ALA A 478 13.90 1.73 -14.20
N SER A 479 12.56 1.76 -14.15
CA SER A 479 11.70 0.57 -14.23
C SER A 479 10.60 0.65 -15.30
N ALA A 480 10.65 1.62 -16.21
CA ALA A 480 9.80 1.64 -17.40
C ALA A 480 10.40 0.79 -18.54
N ALA A 481 9.53 0.20 -19.36
CA ALA A 481 9.89 -0.46 -20.61
C ALA A 481 8.89 -0.12 -21.73
N GLU A 482 9.30 -0.31 -22.98
CA GLU A 482 8.40 -0.17 -24.13
C GLU A 482 7.65 -1.49 -24.34
N PHE A 483 6.32 -1.42 -24.45
CA PHE A 483 5.49 -2.62 -24.53
C PHE A 483 5.81 -3.46 -25.77
N SER A 484 6.07 -2.83 -26.92
CA SER A 484 6.41 -3.52 -28.18
C SER A 484 7.70 -4.36 -28.12
N ASP A 485 8.57 -4.05 -27.17
CA ASP A 485 9.81 -4.80 -26.94
C ASP A 485 9.53 -6.08 -26.15
N LEU A 486 8.43 -6.12 -25.39
CA LEU A 486 8.09 -7.21 -24.47
C LEU A 486 6.93 -8.08 -24.98
N ALA A 487 5.93 -7.47 -25.61
CA ALA A 487 4.68 -8.12 -25.98
C ALA A 487 3.97 -7.43 -27.16
N ARG A 488 2.95 -8.10 -27.68
CA ARG A 488 1.97 -7.54 -28.64
C ARG A 488 0.55 -7.91 -28.22
N VAL A 489 -0.43 -7.14 -28.69
CA VAL A 489 -1.86 -7.49 -28.57
C VAL A 489 -2.37 -8.00 -29.91
N GLU A 490 -2.95 -9.20 -29.91
CA GLU A 490 -3.63 -9.83 -31.05
C GLU A 490 -5.15 -9.64 -30.91
N GLY A 491 -5.88 -9.67 -32.03
CA GLY A 491 -7.33 -9.46 -32.06
C GLY A 491 -7.76 -7.98 -32.02
N ALA A 492 -6.81 -7.04 -32.03
CA ALA A 492 -7.07 -5.60 -32.01
C ALA A 492 -7.40 -4.99 -33.40
N GLU A 493 -7.40 -5.81 -34.45
CA GLU A 493 -7.65 -5.33 -35.81
C GLU A 493 -9.11 -4.88 -36.01
N GLY A 494 -9.32 -3.76 -36.71
CA GLY A 494 -10.65 -3.30 -37.11
C GLY A 494 -11.46 -2.56 -36.04
N SER A 495 -10.87 -2.16 -34.91
CA SER A 495 -11.57 -1.50 -33.78
C SER A 495 -12.77 -2.33 -33.31
N PRO A 496 -12.53 -3.49 -32.68
CA PRO A 496 -13.58 -4.45 -32.39
C PRO A 496 -14.64 -3.84 -31.47
N ALA A 497 -15.91 -4.10 -31.77
CA ALA A 497 -17.05 -3.60 -31.00
C ALA A 497 -17.07 -4.11 -29.55
N THR A 498 -16.43 -5.25 -29.29
CA THR A 498 -16.24 -5.80 -27.94
C THR A 498 -14.77 -6.19 -27.72
N PRO A 499 -14.30 -6.27 -26.46
CA PRO A 499 -12.96 -6.76 -26.14
C PRO A 499 -12.81 -8.29 -26.27
N ASP A 500 -13.86 -9.00 -26.67
CA ASP A 500 -13.82 -10.46 -26.79
C ASP A 500 -12.84 -10.90 -27.87
N GLY A 501 -12.01 -11.90 -27.53
CA GLY A 501 -10.98 -12.43 -28.44
C GLY A 501 -9.65 -11.67 -28.41
N LEU A 502 -9.52 -10.58 -27.65
CA LEU A 502 -8.23 -9.94 -27.41
C LEU A 502 -7.28 -10.89 -26.67
N LYS A 503 -6.01 -10.89 -27.10
CA LYS A 503 -4.96 -11.71 -26.52
C LYS A 503 -3.64 -10.95 -26.44
N VAL A 504 -2.98 -10.96 -25.29
CA VAL A 504 -1.57 -10.54 -25.17
C VAL A 504 -0.67 -11.73 -25.43
N VAL A 505 0.36 -11.53 -26.25
CA VAL A 505 1.45 -12.49 -26.50
C VAL A 505 2.78 -11.82 -26.21
N ALA A 506 3.41 -12.21 -25.12
CA ALA A 506 4.74 -11.79 -24.71
C ALA A 506 5.83 -12.62 -25.41
N ARG A 507 7.00 -12.01 -25.63
CA ARG A 507 8.16 -12.66 -26.26
C ARG A 507 8.76 -13.75 -25.37
N GLU A 508 8.66 -13.56 -24.07
CA GLU A 508 9.12 -14.48 -23.03
C GLU A 508 8.12 -14.53 -21.88
N SER A 509 8.37 -15.39 -20.89
CA SER A 509 7.51 -15.49 -19.72
C SER A 509 7.73 -14.27 -18.82
N LEU A 510 6.68 -13.51 -18.61
CA LEU A 510 6.69 -12.30 -17.79
C LEU A 510 6.09 -12.59 -16.41
N ARG A 511 6.51 -11.82 -15.41
CA ARG A 511 6.02 -11.96 -14.02
C ARG A 511 4.50 -11.79 -13.98
N SER A 512 4.00 -10.75 -14.62
CA SER A 512 2.56 -10.50 -14.77
C SER A 512 2.24 -10.03 -16.18
N VAL A 513 1.14 -10.54 -16.72
CA VAL A 513 0.47 -10.05 -17.93
C VAL A 513 -0.98 -9.78 -17.53
N GLU A 514 -1.50 -8.61 -17.88
CA GLU A 514 -2.81 -8.15 -17.44
C GLU A 514 -3.54 -7.42 -18.56
N PHE A 515 -4.85 -7.60 -18.62
CA PHE A 515 -5.73 -6.66 -19.31
C PHE A 515 -6.43 -5.79 -18.28
N LEU A 516 -6.60 -4.51 -18.59
CA LEU A 516 -7.45 -3.58 -17.87
C LEU A 516 -8.51 -3.06 -18.84
N HIS A 517 -9.79 -3.24 -18.50
CA HIS A 517 -10.93 -2.75 -19.26
C HIS A 517 -11.64 -1.65 -18.47
N ASN A 518 -11.70 -0.44 -19.02
CA ASN A 518 -12.19 0.74 -18.33
C ASN A 518 -11.56 0.88 -16.93
N THR A 519 -10.23 0.70 -16.85
CA THR A 519 -9.40 0.63 -15.63
C THR A 519 -9.57 -0.61 -14.73
N TRP A 520 -10.57 -1.46 -14.96
CA TRP A 520 -10.80 -2.66 -14.14
C TRP A 520 -10.05 -3.87 -14.66
N PRO A 521 -9.54 -4.75 -13.78
CA PRO A 521 -8.86 -5.96 -14.22
C PRO A 521 -9.76 -6.87 -15.05
N ALA A 522 -9.32 -7.18 -16.26
CA ALA A 522 -10.03 -7.97 -17.25
C ALA A 522 -9.22 -9.23 -17.65
N GLY A 523 -8.63 -9.85 -16.63
CA GLY A 523 -7.72 -10.98 -16.76
C GLY A 523 -6.32 -10.65 -16.23
N THR A 524 -5.72 -11.64 -15.56
CA THR A 524 -4.36 -11.57 -15.03
C THR A 524 -3.74 -12.94 -15.14
N GLY A 525 -2.53 -13.00 -15.67
CA GLY A 525 -1.72 -14.21 -15.75
C GLY A 525 -0.36 -13.96 -15.15
N LEU A 526 0.06 -14.85 -14.25
CA LEU A 526 1.36 -14.78 -13.58
C LEU A 526 2.32 -15.79 -14.17
N ASN A 527 3.59 -15.40 -14.33
CA ASN A 527 4.64 -16.23 -14.93
C ASN A 527 4.22 -16.84 -16.28
N THR A 528 3.50 -16.05 -17.08
CA THR A 528 2.91 -16.48 -18.35
C THR A 528 3.50 -15.72 -19.54
N ARG A 529 3.37 -16.31 -20.72
CA ARG A 529 3.65 -15.64 -22.00
C ARG A 529 2.38 -15.10 -22.65
N GLU A 530 1.23 -15.64 -22.28
CA GLU A 530 0.00 -15.36 -22.98
C GLU A 530 -1.15 -15.15 -22.00
N LEU A 531 -2.04 -14.23 -22.34
CA LEU A 531 -3.27 -13.98 -21.61
C LEU A 531 -4.36 -13.60 -22.62
N SER A 532 -5.48 -14.31 -22.57
CA SER A 532 -6.71 -13.87 -23.24
C SER A 532 -7.52 -12.97 -22.32
N TYR A 533 -8.22 -12.01 -22.93
CA TYR A 533 -9.19 -11.17 -22.24
C TYR A 533 -10.23 -12.01 -21.50
N ARG A 534 -10.63 -11.53 -20.31
CA ARG A 534 -11.77 -12.03 -19.54
C ARG A 534 -12.53 -10.81 -19.02
N ALA A 535 -13.85 -10.85 -19.02
CA ALA A 535 -14.63 -9.76 -18.46
C ALA A 535 -14.19 -9.47 -17.01
N PRO A 536 -14.20 -8.19 -16.59
CA PRO A 536 -13.98 -7.84 -15.20
C PRO A 536 -14.91 -8.63 -14.26
N PRO A 537 -14.43 -9.01 -13.07
CA PRO A 537 -15.27 -9.72 -12.10
C PRO A 537 -16.38 -8.81 -11.57
N ASP A 538 -17.52 -9.39 -11.23
CA ASP A 538 -18.67 -8.64 -10.68
C ASP A 538 -18.36 -8.02 -9.30
N THR A 539 -17.37 -8.57 -8.59
CA THR A 539 -16.97 -8.11 -7.26
C THR A 539 -15.46 -8.17 -7.03
N LEU A 540 -14.94 -7.23 -6.25
CA LEU A 540 -13.57 -7.22 -5.73
C LEU A 540 -13.51 -7.55 -4.24
N VAL A 541 -12.28 -7.69 -3.73
CA VAL A 541 -11.98 -7.74 -2.29
C VAL A 541 -12.69 -6.59 -1.57
N GLY A 542 -13.27 -6.88 -0.41
CA GLY A 542 -14.08 -5.92 0.34
C GLY A 542 -15.57 -5.89 -0.06
N GLY A 543 -16.00 -6.76 -0.99
CA GLY A 543 -17.40 -6.86 -1.41
C GLY A 543 -17.85 -5.72 -2.33
N GLN A 544 -16.89 -4.99 -2.88
CA GLN A 544 -17.15 -3.89 -3.81
C GLN A 544 -17.68 -4.46 -5.13
N ARG A 545 -18.85 -3.99 -5.56
CA ARG A 545 -19.44 -4.37 -6.85
C ARG A 545 -18.79 -3.57 -7.96
N ILE A 546 -18.40 -4.25 -9.03
CA ILE A 546 -17.98 -3.61 -10.27
C ILE A 546 -19.11 -3.76 -11.29
N ALA A 547 -19.43 -2.68 -11.98
CA ALA A 547 -20.17 -2.74 -13.22
C ALA A 547 -19.30 -2.11 -14.32
N THR A 548 -18.92 -2.90 -15.31
CA THR A 548 -18.27 -2.41 -16.53
C THR A 548 -19.18 -2.61 -17.71
N VAL A 549 -19.32 -1.57 -18.53
CA VAL A 549 -19.99 -1.66 -19.83
C VAL A 549 -19.00 -2.16 -20.90
N PRO A 550 -19.44 -2.86 -21.96
CA PRO A 550 -18.54 -3.38 -22.99
C PRO A 550 -17.80 -2.31 -23.83
N GLN A 551 -18.40 -1.12 -23.95
CA GLN A 551 -17.80 0.03 -24.62
C GLN A 551 -16.71 0.70 -23.76
N GLY A 552 -15.93 1.60 -24.37
CA GLY A 552 -14.87 2.35 -23.70
C GLY A 552 -13.50 1.92 -24.20
N PHE A 553 -12.63 1.41 -23.31
CA PHE A 553 -11.28 1.01 -23.70
C PHE A 553 -10.78 -0.25 -23.01
N THR A 554 -9.85 -0.94 -23.67
CA THR A 554 -9.03 -2.00 -23.09
C THR A 554 -7.55 -1.69 -23.31
N LEU A 555 -6.72 -1.87 -22.29
CA LEU A 555 -5.27 -1.78 -22.40
C LEU A 555 -4.62 -3.01 -21.78
N ALA A 556 -3.44 -3.38 -22.27
CA ALA A 556 -2.62 -4.42 -21.68
C ALA A 556 -1.51 -3.79 -20.83
N ARG A 557 -1.25 -4.39 -19.67
CA ARG A 557 -0.10 -4.09 -18.81
C ARG A 557 0.75 -5.34 -18.65
N VAL A 558 2.06 -5.18 -18.70
CA VAL A 558 3.01 -6.26 -18.42
C VAL A 558 4.03 -5.84 -17.38
N VAL A 559 4.46 -6.81 -16.58
CA VAL A 559 5.52 -6.65 -15.58
C VAL A 559 6.58 -7.73 -15.80
N THR A 560 7.84 -7.35 -15.97
CA THR A 560 8.96 -8.29 -16.15
C THR A 560 9.38 -8.95 -14.83
N ASN A 561 10.19 -10.00 -14.89
CA ASN A 561 10.77 -10.62 -13.69
C ASN A 561 11.64 -9.65 -12.88
N SER A 562 12.27 -8.67 -13.54
CA SER A 562 13.03 -7.58 -12.93
C SER A 562 12.17 -6.40 -12.44
N GLY A 563 10.84 -6.48 -12.54
CA GLY A 563 9.93 -5.43 -12.04
C GLY A 563 9.74 -4.25 -12.99
N LYS A 564 10.15 -4.36 -14.26
CA LYS A 564 9.87 -3.32 -15.26
C LYS A 564 8.41 -3.37 -15.70
N ILE A 565 7.77 -2.23 -15.85
CA ILE A 565 6.36 -2.09 -16.23
C ILE A 565 6.25 -1.49 -17.63
N ALA A 566 5.34 -2.02 -18.44
CA ALA A 566 4.99 -1.47 -19.74
C ALA A 566 3.49 -1.57 -20.02
N TYR A 567 2.97 -0.62 -20.79
CA TYR A 567 1.57 -0.52 -21.18
C TYR A 567 1.42 -0.52 -22.70
N SER A 568 0.43 -1.25 -23.22
CA SER A 568 0.06 -1.14 -24.63
C SER A 568 -0.65 0.20 -24.90
N PRO A 569 -0.72 0.64 -26.16
CA PRO A 569 -1.74 1.60 -26.57
C PRO A 569 -3.14 1.09 -26.20
N PRO A 570 -4.08 1.98 -25.82
CA PRO A 570 -5.47 1.61 -25.59
C PRO A 570 -6.15 1.15 -26.89
N ILE A 571 -7.02 0.15 -26.78
CA ILE A 571 -7.93 -0.31 -27.83
C ILE A 571 -9.32 0.23 -27.47
N HIS A 572 -9.91 1.02 -28.34
CA HIS A 572 -11.21 1.64 -28.11
C HIS A 572 -12.34 0.76 -28.63
N HIS A 573 -13.40 0.62 -27.84
CA HIS A 573 -14.60 -0.15 -28.13
C HIS A 573 -15.78 0.81 -28.26
N ALA A 574 -16.28 1.00 -29.48
CA ALA A 574 -17.41 1.88 -29.73
C ALA A 574 -18.71 1.26 -29.21
N ALA A 575 -19.68 2.11 -28.84
CA ALA A 575 -21.03 1.65 -28.59
C ALA A 575 -21.58 0.96 -29.85
N THR A 576 -22.07 -0.27 -29.71
CA THR A 576 -22.85 -0.91 -30.78
C THR A 576 -24.06 -0.02 -31.05
N ALA A 577 -24.15 0.55 -32.25
CA ALA A 577 -25.38 1.21 -32.69
C ALA A 577 -26.53 0.21 -32.52
N ASP A 578 -27.57 0.62 -31.81
CA ASP A 578 -28.77 -0.20 -31.62
C ASP A 578 -29.27 -0.61 -33.02
N PRO A 579 -29.44 -1.91 -33.34
CA PRO A 579 -29.81 -2.35 -34.69
C PRO A 579 -31.27 -2.00 -35.08
N GLY A 580 -31.99 -1.20 -34.29
CA GLY A 580 -33.40 -0.89 -34.51
C GLY A 580 -33.78 0.50 -34.02
N GLY A 581 -33.59 1.49 -34.90
CA GLY A 581 -34.33 2.75 -34.87
C GLY A 581 -35.40 2.77 -35.96
#